data_AF-A0A0T0PRX7-F1
#
_entry.id   AF-A0A0T0PRX7-F1
#
_cell.length_a   1.000
_cell.length_b   1.000
_cell.length_c   1.000
_cell.angle_alpha   90.00
_cell.angle_beta   90.00
_cell.angle_gamma   90.00
#
_symmetry.space_group_name_H-M   'P 1'
#
loop_
_entity.id
_entity.type
_entity.pdbx_description
1 polymer ?
#
loop_
_entity_poly.entity_id
_entity_poly.type
_entity_poly.pdbx_seq_one_letter_code
_entity_poly.pdbx_strand_id
1 'polypeptide(L)'
;MLTASHRLLAVAFERAITGTPRTVWRDGRIASEVQVPSDAMLMYLLRHLTPALFAEHADVAARTAAIDARAGAYPAAMAALTDTDVEADILDVDDYRPHLPDERA
;
A
#
# COMPACT_ATOMS: atom_id res chain seq x y z
N MET A 1 -7.93 14.98 -10.83
CA MET A 1 -7.23 14.24 -9.75
C MET A 1 -8.11 13.20 -9.05
N LEU A 2 -9.41 13.41 -8.79
CA LEU A 2 -10.26 12.45 -8.07
C LEU A 2 -10.40 11.03 -8.69
N THR A 3 -10.20 10.89 -10.00
CA THR A 3 -10.40 9.61 -10.71
C THR A 3 -9.31 8.58 -10.42
N ALA A 4 -8.06 9.01 -10.23
CA ALA A 4 -6.95 8.11 -9.91
C ALA A 4 -7.10 7.51 -8.50
N SER A 5 -7.48 8.35 -7.53
CA SER A 5 -7.72 7.94 -6.14
C SER A 5 -8.82 6.88 -6.02
N HIS A 6 -9.94 7.04 -6.74
CA HIS A 6 -11.02 6.04 -6.74
C HIS A 6 -10.59 4.70 -7.35
N ARG A 7 -9.80 4.74 -8.44
CA ARG A 7 -9.26 3.52 -9.07
C ARG A 7 -8.28 2.80 -8.15
N LEU A 8 -7.39 3.54 -7.48
CA LEU A 8 -6.46 2.97 -6.49
C LEU A 8 -7.21 2.38 -5.30
N LEU A 9 -8.29 3.02 -4.86
CA LEU A 9 -9.15 2.51 -3.80
C LEU A 9 -9.84 1.20 -4.22
N ALA A 10 -10.37 1.13 -5.43
CA ALA A 10 -10.99 -0.09 -5.96
C ALA A 10 -9.97 -1.25 -6.03
N VAL A 11 -8.76 -0.98 -6.54
CA VAL A 11 -7.67 -1.96 -6.58
C VAL A 11 -7.25 -2.39 -5.17
N ALA A 12 -7.24 -1.47 -4.21
CA ALA A 12 -6.93 -1.78 -2.82
C ALA A 12 -7.96 -2.73 -2.21
N PHE A 13 -9.25 -2.50 -2.45
CA PHE A 13 -10.31 -3.41 -2.01
C PHE A 13 -10.25 -4.78 -2.70
N GLU A 14 -10.02 -4.80 -4.01
CA GLU A 14 -9.86 -6.04 -4.77
C GLU A 14 -8.70 -6.89 -4.22
N ARG A 15 -7.54 -6.27 -3.97
CA ARG A 15 -6.39 -6.97 -3.36
C ARG A 15 -6.64 -7.44 -1.93
N ALA A 16 -7.41 -6.68 -1.15
CA ALA A 16 -7.75 -7.06 0.21
C ALA A 16 -8.68 -8.29 0.23
N ILE A 17 -9.67 -8.34 -0.67
CA ILE A 17 -10.72 -9.37 -0.71
C ILE A 17 -10.27 -10.60 -1.52
N THR A 18 -9.82 -10.37 -2.76
CA THR A 18 -9.46 -11.44 -3.70
C THR A 18 -8.02 -11.89 -3.50
N GLY A 19 -7.17 -11.00 -2.99
CA GLY A 19 -5.76 -11.28 -2.74
C GLY A 19 -4.81 -10.65 -3.73
N THR A 20 -3.53 -10.72 -3.40
CA THR A 20 -2.44 -10.39 -4.34
C THR A 20 -1.83 -11.68 -4.84
N PRO A 21 -1.49 -11.77 -6.15
CA PRO A 21 -0.79 -12.92 -6.68
C PRO A 21 0.55 -13.09 -5.98
N ARG A 22 0.80 -14.30 -5.47
CA ARG A 22 2.05 -14.69 -4.85
C ARG A 22 2.58 -15.94 -5.54
N THR A 23 3.80 -15.84 -6.05
CA THR A 23 4.53 -16.98 -6.60
C THR A 23 5.00 -17.90 -5.47
N VAL A 24 4.66 -19.17 -5.56
CA VAL A 24 5.13 -20.21 -4.64
C VAL A 24 6.29 -20.93 -5.29
N TRP A 25 7.43 -20.95 -4.61
CA TRP A 25 8.65 -21.61 -5.08
C TRP A 25 8.83 -22.96 -4.38
N ARG A 26 9.32 -23.95 -5.13
CA ARG A 26 9.72 -25.26 -4.60
C ARG A 26 10.95 -25.72 -5.35
N ASP A 27 12.02 -26.05 -4.61
CA ASP A 27 13.29 -26.54 -5.16
C ASP A 27 13.86 -25.64 -6.28
N GLY A 28 13.82 -24.31 -6.07
CA GLY A 28 14.32 -23.32 -7.03
C GLY A 28 13.48 -23.14 -8.31
N ARG A 29 12.28 -23.73 -8.36
CA ARG A 29 11.35 -23.59 -9.48
C ARG A 29 10.02 -23.01 -9.02
N ILE A 30 9.34 -22.28 -9.90
CA ILE A 30 7.98 -21.80 -9.67
C ILE A 30 7.06 -23.03 -9.67
N ALA A 31 6.46 -23.31 -8.52
CA ALA A 31 5.56 -24.44 -8.33
C ALA A 31 4.11 -24.07 -8.64
N SER A 32 3.69 -22.86 -8.27
CA SER A 32 2.35 -22.33 -8.54
C SER A 32 2.28 -20.83 -8.28
N GLU A 33 1.16 -20.22 -8.67
CA GLU A 33 0.75 -18.88 -8.28
C GLU A 33 -0.54 -18.99 -7.46
N VAL A 34 -0.59 -18.32 -6.32
CA VAL A 34 -1.76 -18.33 -5.43
C VAL A 34 -2.19 -16.91 -5.11
N GLN A 35 -3.50 -16.69 -4.98
CA GLN A 35 -4.04 -15.42 -4.51
C GLN A 35 -4.07 -15.44 -2.97
N VAL A 36 -3.45 -14.43 -2.34
CA VAL A 36 -3.41 -14.32 -0.87
C VAL A 36 -4.16 -13.06 -0.44
N PRO A 37 -5.41 -13.18 0.06
CA PRO A 37 -6.15 -12.10 0.70
C PRO A 37 -5.40 -11.51 1.89
N SER A 38 -5.69 -10.26 2.22
CA SER A 38 -5.05 -9.56 3.34
C SER A 38 -6.09 -8.96 4.27
N ASP A 39 -6.38 -9.67 5.36
CA ASP A 39 -7.25 -9.18 6.43
C ASP A 39 -6.73 -7.89 7.05
N ALA A 40 -5.39 -7.76 7.18
CA ALA A 40 -4.77 -6.53 7.68
C ALA A 40 -5.06 -5.34 6.76
N MET A 41 -4.96 -5.52 5.44
CA MET A 41 -5.29 -4.50 4.47
C MET A 41 -6.79 -4.19 4.46
N LEU A 42 -7.64 -5.20 4.55
CA LEU A 42 -9.09 -5.03 4.64
C LEU A 42 -9.47 -4.20 5.87
N MET A 43 -8.97 -4.59 7.05
CA MET A 43 -9.23 -3.90 8.31
C MET A 43 -8.65 -2.49 8.32
N TYR A 44 -7.49 -2.28 7.71
CA TYR A 44 -6.95 -0.95 7.48
C TYR A 44 -7.94 -0.12 6.65
N LEU A 45 -8.36 -0.58 5.48
CA LEU A 45 -9.30 0.16 4.62
C LEU A 45 -10.62 0.47 5.34
N LEU A 46 -11.22 -0.50 6.02
CA LEU A 46 -12.48 -0.32 6.75
C LEU A 46 -12.36 0.72 7.87
N ARG A 47 -11.27 0.67 8.66
CA ARG A 47 -11.00 1.66 9.71
C ARG A 47 -10.75 3.07 9.16
N HIS A 48 -10.28 3.19 7.92
CA HIS A 48 -9.98 4.48 7.28
C HIS A 48 -11.18 5.09 6.54
N LEU A 49 -12.04 4.26 5.95
CA LEU A 49 -13.14 4.73 5.09
C LEU A 49 -14.48 4.75 5.81
N THR A 50 -14.67 3.86 6.79
CA THR A 50 -15.91 3.73 7.55
C THR A 50 -15.64 3.71 9.07
N PRO A 51 -14.93 4.73 9.61
CA PRO A 51 -14.45 4.71 10.99
C PRO A 51 -15.58 4.60 12.02
N ALA A 52 -16.77 5.14 11.74
CA ALA A 52 -17.92 5.04 12.65
C ALA A 52 -18.33 3.60 12.99
N LEU A 53 -18.03 2.64 12.12
CA LEU A 53 -18.37 1.23 12.29
C LEU A 53 -17.18 0.36 12.70
N PHE A 54 -15.94 0.79 12.40
CA PHE A 54 -14.75 -0.07 12.47
C PHE A 54 -13.55 0.55 13.22
N ALA A 55 -13.66 1.77 13.74
CA ALA A 55 -12.64 2.37 14.60
C ALA A 55 -13.09 2.38 16.06
N GLU A 56 -12.14 2.26 17.00
CA GLU A 56 -12.44 2.51 18.40
C GLU A 56 -12.72 4.01 18.60
N HIS A 57 -13.64 4.35 19.50
CA HIS A 57 -14.08 5.75 19.66
C HIS A 57 -12.92 6.71 20.03
N ALA A 58 -11.95 6.23 20.80
CA ALA A 58 -10.73 6.98 21.14
C ALA A 58 -9.82 7.21 19.91
N ASP A 59 -9.79 6.27 18.96
CA ASP A 59 -9.01 6.40 17.73
C ASP A 59 -9.56 7.48 16.81
N VAL A 60 -10.89 7.61 16.72
CA VAL A 60 -11.51 8.57 15.79
C VAL A 60 -11.10 10.00 16.13
N ALA A 61 -11.14 10.38 17.42
CA ALA A 61 -10.74 11.71 17.86
C ALA A 61 -9.25 11.99 17.65
N ALA A 62 -8.37 11.06 18.05
CA ALA A 62 -6.93 11.18 17.85
C ALA A 62 -6.56 11.29 16.36
N ARG A 63 -7.33 10.61 15.51
CA ARG A 63 -7.10 10.57 14.07
C ARG A 63 -7.58 11.79 13.32
N THR A 64 -8.72 12.36 13.70
CA THR A 64 -9.15 13.66 13.18
C THR A 64 -8.10 14.71 13.47
N ALA A 65 -7.59 14.77 14.70
CA ALA A 65 -6.52 15.69 15.07
C ALA A 65 -5.22 15.47 14.26
N ALA A 66 -4.85 14.21 13.98
CA ALA A 66 -3.69 13.90 13.15
C ALA A 66 -3.87 14.27 11.67
N ILE A 67 -5.08 14.10 11.12
CA ILE A 67 -5.43 14.52 9.75
C ILE A 67 -5.33 16.04 9.63
N ASP A 68 -5.90 16.78 10.58
CA ASP A 68 -5.87 18.25 10.58
C ASP A 68 -4.44 18.78 10.67
N ALA A 69 -3.62 18.20 11.57
CA ALA A 69 -2.21 18.55 11.69
C ALA A 69 -1.44 18.28 10.39
N ARG A 70 -1.70 17.14 9.73
CA ARG A 70 -1.02 16.76 8.49
C ARG A 70 -1.47 17.60 7.30
N ALA A 71 -2.76 17.97 7.24
CA ALA A 71 -3.27 18.89 6.23
C ALA A 71 -2.62 20.28 6.35
N GLY A 72 -2.41 20.77 7.59
CA GLY A 72 -1.67 22.02 7.84
C GLY A 72 -0.19 21.95 7.43
N ALA A 73 0.45 20.79 7.58
CA ALA A 73 1.86 20.58 7.22
C ALA A 73 2.08 20.32 5.71
N TYR A 74 1.04 19.92 4.98
CA TYR A 74 1.14 19.49 3.58
C TYR A 74 1.74 20.55 2.63
N PRO A 75 1.34 21.84 2.67
CA PRO A 75 1.91 22.86 1.79
C PRO A 75 3.41 23.05 1.97
N ALA A 76 3.89 23.03 3.22
CA ALA A 76 5.32 23.16 3.52
C ALA A 76 6.11 21.92 3.07
N ALA A 77 5.57 20.72 3.27
CA ALA A 77 6.19 19.48 2.79
C ALA A 77 6.28 19.43 1.26
N MET A 78 5.25 19.89 0.55
CA MET A 78 5.27 19.99 -0.91
C MET A 78 6.28 21.03 -1.40
N ALA A 79 6.40 22.17 -0.73
CA ALA A 79 7.39 23.18 -1.05
C ALA A 79 8.84 22.73 -0.78
N ALA A 80 9.02 21.73 0.10
CA ALA A 80 10.31 21.15 0.42
C ALA A 80 10.74 20.01 -0.54
N LEU A 81 9.88 19.56 -1.45
CA LEU A 81 10.27 18.60 -2.48
C LEU A 81 11.29 19.25 -3.41
N THR A 82 12.44 18.60 -3.55
CA THR A 82 13.52 19.01 -4.43
C THR A 82 13.99 17.81 -5.23
N ASP A 83 14.66 18.08 -6.35
CA ASP A 83 15.24 17.02 -7.16
C ASP A 83 16.32 16.30 -6.35
N THR A 84 16.36 14.99 -6.49
CA THR A 84 17.43 14.16 -5.93
C THR A 84 18.57 14.10 -6.95
N ASP A 85 19.79 14.29 -6.48
CA ASP A 85 21.03 14.23 -7.26
C ASP A 85 21.54 12.81 -7.52
N VAL A 86 20.88 11.80 -6.94
CA VAL A 86 21.10 10.39 -7.22
C VAL A 86 20.65 10.08 -8.64
N GLU A 87 21.57 9.55 -9.42
CA GLU A 87 21.28 9.04 -10.77
C GLU A 87 20.26 7.90 -10.67
N ALA A 88 19.16 8.03 -11.42
CA ALA A 88 18.12 7.01 -11.43
C ALA A 88 18.64 5.78 -12.20
N ASP A 89 18.61 4.62 -11.54
CA ASP A 89 18.85 3.36 -12.21
C ASP A 89 17.79 3.14 -13.30
N ILE A 90 18.25 2.77 -14.50
CA ILE A 90 17.34 2.42 -15.59
C ILE A 90 16.70 1.09 -15.24
N LEU A 91 15.37 1.07 -15.15
CA LEU A 91 14.60 -0.16 -14.97
C LEU A 91 14.90 -1.12 -16.13
N ASP A 92 15.36 -2.31 -15.80
CA ASP A 92 15.57 -3.39 -16.76
C ASP A 92 14.38 -4.37 -16.75
N VAL A 93 14.40 -5.33 -17.69
CA VAL A 93 13.35 -6.36 -17.76
C VAL A 93 13.46 -7.38 -16.61
N ASP A 94 14.66 -7.53 -16.04
CA ASP A 94 14.96 -8.44 -14.95
C ASP A 94 14.41 -7.93 -13.60
N ASP A 95 14.25 -6.61 -13.41
CA ASP A 95 13.58 -5.98 -12.26
C ASP A 95 12.10 -6.39 -12.12
N TYR A 96 11.49 -6.82 -13.23
CA TYR A 96 10.12 -7.33 -13.25
C TYR A 96 10.06 -8.85 -13.12
N ARG A 97 11.21 -9.54 -13.10
CA ARG A 97 11.21 -11.00 -12.97
C ARG A 97 10.96 -11.38 -11.51
N PRO A 98 10.16 -12.43 -11.27
CA PRO A 98 10.00 -12.97 -9.94
C PRO A 98 11.36 -13.42 -9.39
N HIS A 99 11.83 -12.77 -8.34
CA HIS A 99 13.00 -13.22 -7.60
C HIS A 99 12.59 -14.24 -6.53
N LEU A 100 13.53 -15.12 -6.19
CA LEU A 100 13.39 -15.94 -4.98
C LEU A 100 13.28 -15.00 -3.77
N PRO A 101 12.40 -15.28 -2.79
CA PRO A 101 12.36 -14.50 -1.56
C PRO A 101 13.72 -14.57 -0.87
N ASP A 102 14.25 -13.43 -0.43
CA ASP A 102 15.44 -13.41 0.41
C ASP A 102 15.20 -14.25 1.66
N GLU A 103 16.12 -15.17 1.99
CA GLU A 103 16.03 -16.04 3.19
C GLU A 103 16.10 -15.26 4.51
N ARG A 104 16.21 -13.93 4.46
CA ARG A 104 16.26 -13.01 5.59
C ARG A 104 14.96 -12.21 5.70
N ALA A 105 13.89 -12.87 6.10
CA ALA A 105 12.67 -12.23 6.60
C ALA A 105 12.25 -12.89 7.92
#